data_AF-A0A3D9PXZ0-F1
#
_entry.id   AF-A0A3D9PXZ0-F1
#
_cell.length_a   1.000
_cell.length_b   1.000
_cell.length_c   1.000
_cell.angle_alpha   90.00
_cell.angle_beta   90.00
_cell.angle_gamma   90.00
#
_symmetry.space_group_name_H-M   'P 1'
#
loop_
_entity.id
_entity.type
_entity.pdbx_description
1 polymer ?
#
loop_
_entity_poly.entity_id
_entity_poly.type
_entity_poly.pdbx_seq_one_letter_code
_entity_poly.pdbx_strand_id
1 'polypeptide(L)'
;MNPFEKIFNYQVISRLEDSGTFMVTSHERAWLKLMLQHPAAEAAFAAETLEKLQAILSEDVSLAVKEHLIEKARSEEKQVYHPLLRSLSRYITERVALSLTFSIRDGSQYNAHVGVPYKLEYSMVKRKWYLLWYNVRKRAYMSTKLAKIVSVVVADLEPQHVQRALSSIHDRLSKRKDSAVIEVMPTYNRELSRILYAFSCFEKTVDYDEDAGVYAIRLSFLSDEREYVLSKIRFLGRRIRVREGDYLRGRMLESSRKALGRYAEAAVLDADSEGLAT
;
A
#
# COMPACT_ATOMS: atom_id res chain seq x y z
N MET A 1 5.38 -21.93 -40.02
CA MET A 1 5.23 -22.01 -38.55
C MET A 1 4.21 -23.09 -38.26
N ASN A 2 4.62 -24.19 -37.64
CA ASN A 2 3.84 -25.42 -37.58
C ASN A 2 2.91 -25.41 -36.34
N PRO A 3 1.59 -25.71 -36.46
CA PRO A 3 0.68 -25.75 -35.32
C PRO A 3 1.11 -26.70 -34.18
N PHE A 4 1.92 -27.72 -34.48
CA PHE A 4 2.51 -28.60 -33.46
C PHE A 4 3.54 -27.87 -32.57
N GLU A 5 4.30 -26.88 -33.08
CA GLU A 5 5.27 -26.11 -32.28
C GLU A 5 4.59 -25.29 -31.17
N LYS A 6 3.36 -24.80 -31.39
CA LYS A 6 2.60 -24.05 -30.38
C LYS A 6 2.12 -24.91 -29.23
N ILE A 7 1.71 -26.16 -29.51
CA ILE A 7 1.21 -27.09 -28.49
C ILE A 7 2.35 -27.55 -27.58
N PHE A 8 3.53 -27.82 -28.15
CA PHE A 8 4.73 -28.16 -27.36
C PHE A 8 5.20 -26.97 -26.51
N ASN A 9 5.18 -25.74 -27.03
CA ASN A 9 5.51 -24.55 -26.23
C ASN A 9 4.55 -24.36 -25.05
N TYR A 10 3.24 -24.53 -25.25
CA TYR A 10 2.27 -24.34 -24.16
C TYR A 10 2.42 -25.38 -23.05
N GLN A 11 2.66 -26.65 -23.40
CA GLN A 11 2.89 -27.71 -22.41
C GLN A 11 4.22 -27.55 -21.67
N VAL A 12 5.26 -27.03 -22.33
CA VAL A 12 6.54 -26.72 -21.69
C VAL A 12 6.42 -25.50 -20.78
N ILE A 13 5.75 -24.43 -21.21
CA ILE A 13 5.49 -23.22 -20.43
C ILE A 13 4.65 -23.53 -19.18
N SER A 14 3.55 -24.28 -19.32
CA SER A 14 2.71 -24.67 -18.18
C SER A 14 3.47 -25.53 -17.15
N ARG A 15 4.34 -26.46 -17.58
CA ARG A 15 5.18 -27.24 -16.66
C ARG A 15 6.31 -26.43 -16.01
N LEU A 16 6.82 -25.40 -16.70
CA LEU A 16 7.79 -24.46 -16.16
C LEU A 16 7.14 -23.50 -15.14
N GLU A 17 5.92 -23.03 -15.41
CA GLU A 17 5.12 -22.23 -14.46
C GLU A 17 4.76 -23.03 -13.20
N ASP A 18 4.34 -24.29 -13.34
CA ASP A 18 4.04 -25.19 -12.21
C ASP A 18 5.29 -25.55 -11.37
N SER A 19 6.49 -25.44 -11.95
CA SER A 19 7.77 -25.62 -11.25
C SER A 19 8.39 -24.32 -10.75
N GLY A 20 7.67 -23.19 -10.86
CA GLY A 20 8.14 -21.87 -10.42
C GLY A 20 9.24 -21.26 -11.29
N THR A 21 9.48 -21.81 -12.47
CA THR A 21 10.50 -21.34 -13.43
C THR A 21 9.82 -20.42 -14.45
N PHE A 22 9.94 -19.11 -14.25
CA PHE A 22 9.40 -18.12 -15.19
C PHE A 22 10.35 -17.89 -16.36
N MET A 23 9.84 -17.97 -17.59
CA MET A 23 10.56 -17.56 -18.79
C MET A 23 10.56 -16.04 -18.88
N VAL A 24 11.60 -15.40 -18.35
CA VAL A 24 11.75 -13.94 -18.40
C VAL A 24 12.13 -13.51 -19.81
N THR A 25 11.35 -12.63 -20.41
CA THR A 25 11.62 -12.11 -21.75
C THR A 25 12.86 -11.22 -21.78
N SER A 26 13.52 -11.10 -22.94
CA SER A 26 14.66 -10.19 -23.10
C SER A 26 14.31 -8.73 -22.76
N HIS A 27 13.05 -8.32 -22.95
CA HIS A 27 12.58 -6.98 -22.59
C HIS A 27 12.48 -6.78 -21.07
N GLU A 28 11.93 -7.76 -20.34
CA GLU A 28 11.86 -7.73 -18.87
C GLU A 28 13.27 -7.78 -18.25
N ARG A 29 14.18 -8.56 -18.82
CA ARG A 29 15.61 -8.59 -18.44
C ARG A 29 16.27 -7.24 -18.65
N ALA A 30 16.01 -6.57 -19.77
CA ALA A 30 16.52 -5.23 -20.05
C ALA A 30 15.97 -4.16 -19.09
N TRP A 31 14.69 -4.25 -18.72
CA TRP A 31 14.08 -3.43 -17.67
C TRP A 31 14.71 -3.66 -16.30
N LEU A 32 14.88 -4.92 -15.90
CA LEU A 32 15.53 -5.26 -14.64
C LEU A 32 16.97 -4.72 -14.61
N LYS A 33 17.73 -4.89 -15.69
CA LYS A 33 19.09 -4.33 -15.82
C LYS A 33 19.11 -2.82 -15.63
N LEU A 34 18.16 -2.09 -16.23
CA LEU A 34 18.02 -0.65 -16.02
C LEU A 34 17.68 -0.31 -14.57
N MET A 35 16.78 -1.06 -13.93
CA MET A 35 16.40 -0.86 -12.52
C MET A 35 17.57 -1.10 -11.56
N LEU A 36 18.43 -2.08 -11.82
CA LEU A 36 19.62 -2.37 -11.01
C LEU A 36 20.68 -1.28 -11.07
N GLN A 37 20.65 -0.39 -12.07
CA GLN A 37 21.52 0.80 -12.14
C GLN A 37 21.01 1.96 -11.28
N HIS A 38 19.80 1.88 -10.72
CA HIS A 38 19.26 2.93 -9.87
C HIS A 38 19.97 2.92 -8.49
N PRO A 39 20.35 4.07 -7.90
CA PRO A 39 21.06 4.11 -6.61
C PRO A 39 20.36 3.38 -5.46
N ALA A 40 19.03 3.27 -5.51
CA ALA A 40 18.26 2.54 -4.51
C ALA A 40 18.46 1.01 -4.57
N ALA A 41 19.03 0.45 -5.65
CA ALA A 41 19.25 -0.99 -5.80
C ALA A 41 20.22 -1.53 -4.74
N GLU A 42 21.27 -0.79 -4.41
CA GLU A 42 22.23 -1.15 -3.35
C GLU A 42 21.57 -1.34 -1.99
N ALA A 43 20.58 -0.49 -1.68
CA ALA A 43 19.82 -0.62 -0.43
C ALA A 43 18.78 -1.74 -0.51
N ALA A 44 18.20 -2.00 -1.69
CA ALA A 44 17.10 -2.95 -1.88
C ALA A 44 17.54 -4.41 -1.88
N PHE A 45 18.75 -4.71 -2.37
CA PHE A 45 19.27 -6.07 -2.53
C PHE A 45 20.40 -6.38 -1.54
N ALA A 46 20.63 -7.66 -1.24
CA ALA A 46 21.89 -8.08 -0.62
C ALA A 46 23.02 -7.90 -1.64
N ALA A 47 24.24 -7.54 -1.19
CA ALA A 47 25.39 -7.36 -2.10
C ALA A 47 25.59 -8.57 -3.03
N GLU A 48 25.64 -9.78 -2.46
CA GLU A 48 25.80 -11.02 -3.24
C GLU A 48 24.65 -11.24 -4.25
N THR A 49 23.41 -10.89 -3.88
CA THR A 49 22.27 -10.99 -4.79
C THR A 49 22.36 -9.96 -5.92
N LEU A 50 22.75 -8.74 -5.60
CA LEU A 50 22.92 -7.66 -6.57
C LEU A 50 24.01 -8.02 -7.59
N GLU A 51 25.16 -8.50 -7.10
CA GLU A 51 26.27 -8.97 -7.95
C GLU A 51 25.84 -10.11 -8.86
N LYS A 52 25.16 -11.13 -8.32
CA LYS A 52 24.62 -12.24 -9.12
C LYS A 52 23.66 -11.77 -10.20
N LEU A 53 22.72 -10.87 -9.85
CA LEU A 53 21.76 -10.33 -10.81
C LEU A 53 22.46 -9.50 -11.90
N GLN A 54 23.43 -8.67 -11.53
CA GLN A 54 24.22 -7.89 -12.47
C GLN A 54 25.06 -8.78 -13.40
N ALA A 55 25.65 -9.87 -12.88
CA ALA A 55 26.40 -10.84 -13.66
C ALA A 55 25.49 -11.59 -14.67
N ILE A 56 24.33 -12.09 -14.22
CA ILE A 56 23.35 -12.78 -15.08
C ILE A 56 22.85 -11.89 -16.21
N LEU A 57 22.71 -10.58 -15.95
CA LEU A 57 22.18 -9.61 -16.92
C LEU A 57 23.28 -8.87 -17.70
N SER A 58 24.55 -9.25 -17.52
CA SER A 58 25.70 -8.53 -18.08
C SER A 58 25.67 -8.46 -19.61
N GLU A 59 25.25 -9.56 -20.27
CA GLU A 59 25.16 -9.68 -21.73
C GLU A 59 23.86 -9.10 -22.32
N ASP A 60 22.83 -8.82 -21.51
CA ASP A 60 21.56 -8.29 -22.01
C ASP A 60 21.68 -6.84 -22.50
N VAL A 61 20.97 -6.48 -23.57
CA VAL A 61 20.94 -5.10 -24.08
C VAL A 61 20.26 -4.20 -23.04
N SER A 62 20.93 -3.12 -22.63
CA SER A 62 20.33 -2.15 -21.72
C SER A 62 19.33 -1.26 -22.46
N LEU A 63 18.20 -0.95 -21.83
CA LEU A 63 17.26 0.01 -22.40
C LEU A 63 17.88 1.42 -22.35
N ALA A 64 18.10 2.03 -23.51
CA ALA A 64 18.61 3.40 -23.65
C ALA A 64 17.53 4.46 -23.33
N VAL A 65 16.89 4.36 -22.17
CA VAL A 65 15.78 5.23 -21.77
C VAL A 65 16.27 6.61 -21.34
N LYS A 66 17.46 6.70 -20.73
CA LYS A 66 17.98 7.93 -20.13
C LYS A 66 18.25 9.06 -21.15
N GLU A 67 18.56 8.73 -22.39
CA GLU A 67 18.88 9.74 -23.42
C GLU A 67 17.64 10.43 -24.01
N HIS A 68 16.46 9.81 -23.88
CA HIS A 68 15.22 10.30 -24.51
C HIS A 68 14.07 10.53 -23.51
N LEU A 69 14.25 10.20 -22.23
CA LEU A 69 13.25 10.40 -21.18
C LEU A 69 13.51 11.71 -20.42
N ILE A 70 12.67 12.71 -20.67
CA ILE A 70 12.66 13.95 -19.88
C ILE A 70 11.64 13.81 -18.76
N GLU A 71 12.12 13.68 -17.53
CA GLU A 71 11.27 13.72 -16.32
C GLU A 71 10.78 15.15 -16.07
N LYS A 72 9.57 15.49 -16.55
CA LYS A 72 8.92 16.76 -16.23
C LYS A 72 8.36 16.73 -14.80
N ALA A 73 8.61 17.79 -14.03
CA ALA A 73 8.08 17.98 -12.67
C ALA A 73 8.48 16.89 -11.65
N ARG A 74 9.76 16.47 -11.67
CA ARG A 74 10.30 15.53 -10.69
C ARG A 74 10.15 16.09 -9.27
N SER A 75 9.26 15.53 -8.47
CA SER A 75 9.34 15.66 -7.02
C SER A 75 10.56 14.88 -6.56
N GLU A 76 11.43 15.46 -5.72
CA GLU A 76 12.53 14.70 -5.10
C GLU A 76 11.97 13.48 -4.33
N GLU A 77 12.12 12.28 -4.88
CA GLU A 77 11.86 11.05 -4.15
C GLU A 77 13.04 10.78 -3.22
N LYS A 78 12.92 11.21 -1.96
CA LYS A 78 14.03 11.16 -0.99
C LYS A 78 14.49 9.76 -0.59
N GLN A 79 13.64 8.73 -0.72
CA GLN A 79 13.99 7.31 -0.54
C GLN A 79 12.73 6.45 -0.70
N VAL A 80 12.64 5.66 -1.77
CA VAL A 80 11.58 4.65 -1.91
C VAL A 80 11.88 3.44 -1.01
N TYR A 81 13.15 3.05 -0.91
CA TYR A 81 13.62 1.95 -0.05
C TYR A 81 14.53 2.48 1.07
N HIS A 82 14.19 2.18 2.33
CA HIS A 82 14.99 2.57 3.49
C HIS A 82 15.83 1.38 3.98
N PRO A 83 17.15 1.54 4.27
CA PRO A 83 18.04 0.43 4.65
C PRO A 83 17.55 -0.44 5.82
N LEU A 84 16.87 0.17 6.79
CA LEU A 84 16.31 -0.55 7.94
C LEU A 84 15.10 -1.44 7.62
N LEU A 85 14.49 -1.35 6.43
CA LEU A 85 13.27 -2.10 6.11
C LEU A 85 13.51 -3.62 6.21
N ARG A 86 14.62 -4.10 5.65
CA ARG A 86 14.94 -5.53 5.68
C ARG A 86 15.11 -6.04 7.10
N SER A 87 15.95 -5.37 7.89
CA SER A 87 16.22 -5.77 9.28
C SER A 87 14.96 -5.71 10.14
N LEU A 88 14.20 -4.61 10.05
CA LEU A 88 12.97 -4.45 10.84
C LEU A 88 11.88 -5.45 10.43
N SER A 89 11.74 -5.75 9.14
CA SER A 89 10.80 -6.77 8.65
C SER A 89 11.14 -8.15 9.21
N ARG A 90 12.43 -8.50 9.22
CA ARG A 90 12.93 -9.72 9.85
C ARG A 90 12.61 -9.75 11.35
N TYR A 91 12.90 -8.68 12.09
CA TYR A 91 12.62 -8.62 13.53
C TYR A 91 11.13 -8.71 13.88
N ILE A 92 10.26 -8.13 13.06
CA ILE A 92 8.79 -8.26 13.22
C ILE A 92 8.39 -9.73 13.00
N THR A 93 8.92 -10.38 11.98
CA THR A 93 8.63 -11.78 11.65
C THR A 93 9.12 -12.73 12.75
N GLU A 94 10.34 -12.51 13.23
CA GLU A 94 10.96 -13.28 14.32
C GLU A 94 10.35 -12.96 15.69
N ARG A 95 9.46 -11.96 15.77
CA ARG A 95 8.78 -11.53 17.01
C ARG A 95 9.76 -11.19 18.13
N VAL A 96 10.86 -10.51 17.81
CA VAL A 96 11.86 -10.11 18.81
C VAL A 96 11.61 -8.69 19.34
N ALA A 97 12.01 -8.44 20.58
CA ALA A 97 12.02 -7.09 21.15
C ALA A 97 13.20 -6.28 20.61
N LEU A 98 13.02 -4.97 20.49
CA LEU A 98 14.03 -4.02 20.02
C LEU A 98 14.31 -2.96 21.08
N SER A 99 15.58 -2.60 21.21
CA SER A 99 16.03 -1.37 21.84
C SER A 99 16.25 -0.33 20.75
N LEU A 100 15.46 0.75 20.81
CA LEU A 100 15.46 1.81 19.79
C LEU A 100 16.05 3.10 20.35
N THR A 101 16.99 3.67 19.60
CA THR A 101 17.43 5.05 19.79
C THR A 101 16.99 5.90 18.60
N PHE A 102 16.31 7.01 18.86
CA PHE A 102 15.81 7.90 17.80
C PHE A 102 15.86 9.37 18.20
N SER A 103 15.99 10.23 17.20
CA SER A 103 16.00 11.69 17.37
C SER A 103 14.58 12.27 17.29
N ILE A 104 14.29 13.23 18.17
CA ILE A 104 13.04 14.00 18.12
C ILE A 104 13.26 15.39 17.49
N ARG A 105 12.20 16.21 17.42
CA ARG A 105 12.22 17.47 16.64
C ARG A 105 13.18 18.53 17.21
N ASP A 106 13.42 18.52 18.51
CA ASP A 106 14.33 19.45 19.20
C ASP A 106 15.80 19.03 19.12
N GLY A 107 16.12 17.94 18.40
CA GLY A 107 17.48 17.41 18.26
C GLY A 107 17.91 16.50 19.42
N SER A 108 17.12 16.40 20.49
CA SER A 108 17.40 15.46 21.58
C SER A 108 17.22 14.00 21.12
N GLN A 109 18.02 13.13 21.71
CA GLN A 109 18.00 11.70 21.45
C GLN A 109 17.26 10.98 22.57
N TYR A 110 16.27 10.17 22.18
CA TYR A 110 15.59 9.25 23.08
C TYR A 110 16.30 7.91 22.98
N ASN A 111 17.07 7.58 24.01
CA ASN A 111 18.01 6.46 23.99
C ASN A 111 17.38 5.16 24.52
N ALA A 112 17.69 4.07 23.82
CA ALA A 112 17.49 2.69 24.29
C ALA A 112 16.08 2.36 24.81
N HIS A 113 15.05 2.80 24.10
CA HIS A 113 13.68 2.43 24.44
C HIS A 113 13.37 1.02 23.98
N VAL A 114 13.10 0.15 24.94
CA VAL A 114 12.70 -1.24 24.68
C VAL A 114 11.22 -1.30 24.27
N GLY A 115 10.96 -2.03 23.19
CA GLY A 115 9.61 -2.30 22.73
C GLY A 115 9.53 -3.38 21.68
N VAL A 116 8.29 -3.77 21.36
CA VAL A 116 8.00 -4.84 20.39
C VAL A 116 7.48 -4.22 19.10
N PRO A 117 8.20 -4.35 17.97
CA PRO A 117 7.73 -3.87 16.68
C PRO A 117 6.61 -4.76 16.14
N TYR A 118 5.66 -4.18 15.40
CA TYR A 118 4.55 -4.96 14.84
C TYR A 118 4.14 -4.61 13.41
N LYS A 119 4.50 -3.42 12.89
CA LYS A 119 4.18 -3.03 11.51
C LYS A 119 5.19 -2.02 10.96
N LEU A 120 5.57 -2.20 9.70
CA LEU A 120 6.21 -1.15 8.89
C LEU A 120 5.14 -0.50 8.02
N GLU A 121 5.12 0.83 7.98
CA GLU A 121 4.11 1.58 7.26
C GLU A 121 4.74 2.63 6.37
N TYR A 122 4.36 2.66 5.09
CA TYR A 122 4.68 3.75 4.18
C TYR A 122 3.49 4.71 4.10
N SER A 123 3.68 5.94 4.57
CA SER A 123 2.67 6.97 4.43
C SER A 123 2.77 7.57 3.04
N MET A 124 1.81 7.26 2.15
CA MET A 124 1.74 7.83 0.80
C MET A 124 1.63 9.36 0.82
N VAL A 125 0.90 9.92 1.80
CA VAL A 125 0.72 11.38 1.96
C VAL A 125 2.03 12.05 2.39
N LYS A 126 2.74 11.47 3.36
CA LYS A 126 3.98 12.05 3.90
C LYS A 126 5.23 11.61 3.14
N ARG A 127 5.09 10.67 2.19
CA ARG A 127 6.15 9.97 1.44
C ARG A 127 7.29 9.49 2.34
N LYS A 128 6.94 8.85 3.45
CA LYS A 128 7.89 8.47 4.52
C LYS A 128 7.53 7.12 5.12
N TRP A 129 8.56 6.35 5.45
CA TRP A 129 8.46 5.11 6.21
C TRP A 129 8.40 5.33 7.72
N TYR A 130 7.57 4.54 8.38
CA TYR A 130 7.39 4.52 9.83
C TYR A 130 7.49 3.09 10.36
N LEU A 131 8.06 2.95 11.56
CA LEU A 131 7.97 1.78 12.39
C LEU A 131 6.84 1.99 13.41
N LEU A 132 5.87 1.08 13.44
CA LEU A 132 4.88 0.98 14.50
C LEU A 132 5.31 -0.08 15.50
N TRP A 133 5.33 0.29 16.77
CA TRP A 133 5.86 -0.55 17.84
C TRP A 133 5.19 -0.25 19.18
N TYR A 134 5.19 -1.22 20.08
CA TYR A 134 4.67 -1.09 21.43
C TYR A 134 5.82 -0.88 22.42
N ASN A 135 5.83 0.26 23.10
CA ASN A 135 6.81 0.56 24.14
C ASN A 135 6.41 -0.15 25.44
N VAL A 136 7.23 -1.11 25.87
CA VAL A 136 6.90 -1.97 27.02
C VAL A 136 6.87 -1.17 28.32
N ARG A 137 7.82 -0.24 28.51
CA ARG A 137 7.93 0.57 29.74
C ARG A 137 6.79 1.58 29.87
N LYS A 138 6.45 2.28 28.78
CA LYS A 138 5.38 3.29 28.76
C LYS A 138 3.99 2.71 28.53
N ARG A 139 3.90 1.41 28.20
CA ARG A 139 2.67 0.73 27.78
C ARG A 139 1.92 1.48 26.67
N ALA A 140 2.68 2.08 25.77
CA ALA A 140 2.16 3.01 24.76
C ALA A 140 2.52 2.53 23.35
N TYR A 141 1.63 2.82 22.40
CA TYR A 141 1.83 2.51 20.99
C TYR A 141 2.50 3.70 20.33
N MET A 142 3.62 3.42 19.70
CA MET A 142 4.54 4.41 19.17
C MET A 142 4.58 4.31 17.65
N SER A 143 4.77 5.45 17.00
CA SER A 143 5.03 5.56 15.56
C SER A 143 6.29 6.39 15.36
N THR A 144 7.35 5.76 14.87
CA THR A 144 8.66 6.40 14.69
C THR A 144 9.05 6.41 13.22
N LYS A 145 9.40 7.58 12.67
CA LYS A 145 9.92 7.69 11.30
C LYS A 145 11.23 6.93 11.19
N LEU A 146 11.40 6.10 10.16
CA LEU A 146 12.64 5.33 9.99
C LEU A 146 13.87 6.24 9.87
N ALA A 147 13.75 7.35 9.14
CA ALA A 147 14.82 8.34 8.98
C ALA A 147 15.21 9.07 10.28
N LYS A 148 14.52 8.82 11.40
CA LYS A 148 14.85 9.38 12.73
C LYS A 148 15.45 8.33 13.66
N ILE A 149 15.47 7.07 13.26
CA ILE A 149 16.09 5.98 14.01
C ILE A 149 17.60 6.10 13.84
N VAL A 150 18.31 6.22 14.96
CA VAL A 150 19.77 6.31 15.02
C VAL A 150 20.37 4.92 15.15
N SER A 151 19.78 4.07 15.99
CA SER A 151 20.21 2.67 16.14
C SER A 151 19.04 1.76 16.52
N VAL A 152 19.18 0.50 16.10
CA VAL A 152 18.27 -0.61 16.41
C VAL A 152 19.13 -1.78 16.86
N VAL A 153 18.85 -2.29 18.05
CA VAL A 153 19.50 -3.49 18.60
C VAL A 153 18.42 -4.44 19.11
N VAL A 154 18.62 -5.74 18.96
CA VAL A 154 17.73 -6.73 19.60
C VAL A 154 17.85 -6.55 21.11
N ALA A 155 16.72 -6.35 21.78
CA ALA A 155 16.69 -6.24 23.22
C ALA A 155 16.51 -7.63 23.84
N ASP A 156 17.20 -7.86 24.96
CA ASP A 156 16.91 -9.00 25.80
C ASP A 156 15.63 -8.72 26.59
N LEU A 157 14.56 -9.39 26.20
CA LEU A 157 13.26 -9.32 26.85
C LEU A 157 12.68 -10.72 26.89
N GLU A 158 12.23 -11.16 28.07
CA GLU A 158 11.69 -12.51 28.22
C GLU A 158 10.56 -12.78 27.21
N PRO A 159 10.52 -13.99 26.60
CA PRO A 159 9.51 -14.35 25.61
C PRO A 159 8.07 -14.14 26.08
N GLN A 160 7.81 -14.33 27.39
CA GLN A 160 6.49 -14.10 27.97
C GLN A 160 6.06 -12.63 27.93
N HIS A 161 7.00 -11.69 28.09
CA HIS A 161 6.73 -10.26 28.00
C HIS A 161 6.50 -9.83 26.56
N VAL A 162 7.28 -10.38 25.62
CA VAL A 162 7.06 -10.19 24.18
C VAL A 162 5.66 -10.66 23.79
N GLN A 163 5.29 -11.87 24.19
CA GLN A 163 3.99 -12.45 23.84
C GLN A 163 2.83 -11.62 24.42
N ARG A 164 2.95 -11.15 25.68
CA ARG A 164 1.97 -10.24 26.29
C ARG A 164 1.82 -8.93 25.53
N ALA A 165 2.93 -8.35 25.07
CA ALA A 165 2.90 -7.15 24.24
C ALA A 165 2.22 -7.41 22.90
N LEU A 166 2.52 -8.52 22.22
CA LEU A 166 1.90 -8.91 20.96
C LEU A 166 0.39 -9.15 21.11
N SER A 167 -0.05 -9.83 22.17
CA SER A 167 -1.48 -9.99 22.48
C SER A 167 -2.15 -8.63 22.69
N SER A 168 -1.54 -7.74 23.46
CA SER A 168 -2.05 -6.38 23.66
C SER A 168 -2.15 -5.61 22.33
N ILE A 169 -1.16 -5.76 21.45
CA ILE A 169 -1.19 -5.18 20.11
C ILE A 169 -2.35 -5.74 19.30
N HIS A 170 -2.50 -7.06 19.26
CA HIS A 170 -3.58 -7.72 18.54
C HIS A 170 -4.95 -7.24 19.04
N ASP A 171 -5.19 -7.25 20.35
CA ASP A 171 -6.46 -6.82 20.94
C ASP A 171 -6.80 -5.38 20.58
N ARG A 172 -5.81 -4.48 20.60
CA ARG A 172 -6.02 -3.08 20.22
C ARG A 172 -6.34 -2.94 18.74
N LEU A 173 -5.63 -3.65 17.87
CA LEU A 173 -5.88 -3.60 16.43
C LEU A 173 -7.26 -4.17 16.11
N SER A 174 -7.62 -5.31 16.70
CA SER A 174 -8.93 -5.95 16.55
C SER A 174 -10.07 -5.06 17.04
N LYS A 175 -9.92 -4.38 18.20
CA LYS A 175 -10.91 -3.40 18.70
C LYS A 175 -11.07 -2.16 17.82
N ARG A 176 -10.09 -1.87 16.96
CA ARG A 176 -10.08 -0.76 16.01
C ARG A 176 -10.34 -1.20 14.58
N LYS A 177 -10.61 -2.49 14.35
CA LYS A 177 -11.05 -2.93 13.03
C LYS A 177 -12.48 -2.49 12.84
N ASP A 178 -12.70 -1.79 11.75
CA ASP A 178 -14.01 -1.51 11.20
C ASP A 178 -14.21 -2.31 9.93
N SER A 179 -15.47 -2.50 9.58
CA SER A 179 -15.85 -3.13 8.33
C SER A 179 -16.94 -2.34 7.63
N ALA A 180 -16.98 -2.52 6.31
CA ALA A 180 -18.03 -1.96 5.47
C ALA A 180 -18.32 -2.91 4.30
N VAL A 181 -19.56 -2.95 3.86
CA VAL A 181 -19.96 -3.67 2.65
C VAL A 181 -20.34 -2.65 1.59
N ILE A 182 -19.68 -2.75 0.45
CA ILE A 182 -19.86 -1.85 -0.69
C ILE A 182 -20.38 -2.67 -1.86
N GLU A 183 -21.54 -2.30 -2.38
CA GLU A 183 -22.13 -2.91 -3.57
C GLU A 183 -21.71 -2.14 -4.83
N VAL A 184 -21.32 -2.87 -5.87
CA VAL A 184 -21.10 -2.31 -7.20
C VAL A 184 -22.43 -2.26 -7.94
N MET A 185 -22.78 -1.10 -8.50
CA MET A 185 -24.01 -0.97 -9.26
C MET A 185 -23.88 -1.73 -10.60
N PRO A 186 -24.85 -2.58 -11.00
CA PRO A 186 -24.72 -3.48 -12.15
C PRO A 186 -24.34 -2.77 -13.47
N THR A 187 -24.82 -1.53 -13.66
CA THR A 187 -24.51 -0.68 -14.82
C THR A 187 -23.00 -0.42 -14.99
N TYR A 188 -22.22 -0.57 -13.93
CA TYR A 188 -20.78 -0.31 -13.91
C TYR A 188 -19.93 -1.59 -13.77
N ASN A 189 -20.50 -2.78 -14.00
CA ASN A 189 -19.75 -4.04 -13.94
C ASN A 189 -18.56 -4.09 -14.90
N ARG A 190 -18.60 -3.35 -16.02
CA ARG A 190 -17.46 -3.21 -16.95
C ARG A 190 -16.24 -2.49 -16.33
N GLU A 191 -16.46 -1.70 -15.28
CA GLU A 191 -15.41 -0.96 -14.56
C GLU A 191 -14.93 -1.70 -13.30
N LEU A 192 -15.37 -2.95 -13.08
CA LEU A 192 -15.12 -3.71 -11.85
C LEU A 192 -13.64 -3.72 -11.46
N SER A 193 -12.74 -4.01 -12.39
CA SER A 193 -11.29 -4.02 -12.12
C SER A 193 -10.78 -2.69 -11.58
N ARG A 194 -11.28 -1.56 -12.10
CA ARG A 194 -10.90 -0.21 -11.64
C ARG A 194 -11.48 0.09 -10.26
N ILE A 195 -12.70 -0.36 -10.00
CA ILE A 195 -13.35 -0.23 -8.69
C ILE A 195 -12.59 -1.04 -7.64
N LEU A 196 -12.28 -2.30 -7.93
CA LEU A 196 -11.49 -3.17 -7.04
C LEU A 196 -10.09 -2.62 -6.79
N TYR A 197 -9.47 -2.01 -7.81
CA TYR A 197 -8.17 -1.37 -7.68
C TYR A 197 -8.19 -0.20 -6.68
N ALA A 198 -9.27 0.57 -6.61
CA ALA A 198 -9.43 1.66 -5.64
C ALA A 198 -9.35 1.18 -4.18
N PHE A 199 -9.69 -0.09 -3.94
CA PHE A 199 -9.64 -0.74 -2.63
C PHE A 199 -8.50 -1.76 -2.49
N SER A 200 -7.54 -1.78 -3.42
CA SER A 200 -6.43 -2.75 -3.42
C SER A 200 -5.59 -2.75 -2.13
N CYS A 201 -5.45 -1.59 -1.49
CA CYS A 201 -4.66 -1.39 -0.27
C CYS A 201 -5.36 -1.84 1.03
N PHE A 202 -6.60 -2.33 0.97
CA PHE A 202 -7.34 -2.81 2.12
C PHE A 202 -7.53 -4.33 2.08
N GLU A 203 -7.72 -4.92 3.25
CA GLU A 203 -8.19 -6.30 3.39
C GLU A 203 -9.63 -6.36 2.84
N LYS A 204 -9.84 -7.15 1.78
CA LYS A 204 -11.14 -7.23 1.11
C LYS A 204 -11.47 -8.63 0.64
N THR A 205 -12.76 -8.96 0.68
CA THR A 205 -13.36 -10.09 -0.04
C THR A 205 -14.40 -9.55 -1.01
N VAL A 206 -14.65 -10.30 -2.09
CA VAL A 206 -15.62 -9.94 -3.12
C VAL A 206 -16.52 -11.14 -3.34
N ASP A 207 -17.80 -10.92 -3.12
CA ASP A 207 -18.85 -11.92 -3.33
C ASP A 207 -19.71 -11.46 -4.52
N TYR A 208 -20.18 -12.40 -5.33
CA TYR A 208 -21.10 -12.13 -6.43
C TYR A 208 -22.45 -12.76 -6.13
N ASP A 209 -23.49 -11.94 -6.15
CA ASP A 209 -24.89 -12.37 -6.03
C ASP A 209 -25.45 -12.56 -7.44
N GLU A 210 -25.67 -13.82 -7.84
CA GLU A 210 -26.19 -14.18 -9.16
C GLU A 210 -27.63 -13.70 -9.37
N ASP A 211 -28.46 -13.72 -8.32
CA ASP A 211 -29.87 -13.35 -8.39
C ASP A 211 -30.04 -11.83 -8.57
N ALA A 212 -29.22 -11.05 -7.85
CA ALA A 212 -29.23 -9.59 -7.95
C ALA A 212 -28.33 -9.03 -9.07
N GLY A 213 -27.39 -9.83 -9.59
CA GLY A 213 -26.37 -9.38 -10.55
C GLY A 213 -25.39 -8.35 -9.96
N VAL A 214 -25.15 -8.40 -8.65
CA VAL A 214 -24.42 -7.39 -7.88
C VAL A 214 -23.17 -7.98 -7.26
N TYR A 215 -22.06 -7.23 -7.33
CA TYR A 215 -20.85 -7.54 -6.58
C TYR A 215 -20.86 -6.84 -5.23
N ALA A 216 -20.64 -7.60 -4.14
CA ALA A 216 -20.48 -7.10 -2.79
C ALA A 216 -19.01 -7.16 -2.37
N ILE A 217 -18.41 -6.00 -2.09
CA ILE A 217 -17.04 -5.86 -1.63
C ILE A 217 -17.09 -5.65 -0.11
N ARG A 218 -16.63 -6.64 0.65
CA ARG A 218 -16.49 -6.51 2.10
C ARG A 218 -15.09 -6.01 2.42
N LEU A 219 -15.00 -4.83 3.02
CA LEU A 219 -13.75 -4.21 3.44
C LEU A 219 -13.55 -4.38 4.93
N SER A 220 -12.31 -4.63 5.34
CA SER A 220 -11.81 -4.59 6.71
C SER A 220 -10.65 -3.59 6.75
N PHE A 221 -10.73 -2.62 7.66
CA PHE A 221 -9.73 -1.53 7.77
C PHE A 221 -9.66 -1.01 9.20
N LEU A 222 -8.58 -0.29 9.54
CA LEU A 222 -8.43 0.31 10.87
C LEU A 222 -9.24 1.61 10.98
N SER A 223 -9.71 1.95 12.17
CA SER A 223 -10.55 3.14 12.39
C SER A 223 -9.90 4.47 11.97
N ASP A 224 -8.57 4.58 12.01
CA ASP A 224 -7.81 5.73 11.52
C ASP A 224 -7.70 5.81 9.99
N GLU A 225 -8.02 4.71 9.29
CA GLU A 225 -8.10 4.63 7.83
C GLU A 225 -9.50 5.00 7.29
N ARG A 226 -10.51 5.20 8.17
CA ARG A 226 -11.91 5.53 7.81
C ARG A 226 -12.02 6.67 6.80
N GLU A 227 -11.31 7.77 7.01
CA GLU A 227 -11.35 8.92 6.10
C GLU A 227 -10.71 8.62 4.75
N TYR A 228 -9.69 7.75 4.73
CA TYR A 228 -9.06 7.33 3.48
C TYR A 228 -9.99 6.43 2.67
N VAL A 229 -10.65 5.46 3.32
CA VAL A 229 -11.71 4.64 2.71
C VAL A 229 -12.82 5.54 2.17
N LEU A 230 -13.30 6.49 2.97
CA LEU A 230 -14.33 7.44 2.57
C LEU A 230 -13.93 8.27 1.34
N SER A 231 -12.65 8.68 1.24
CA SER A 231 -12.14 9.35 0.05
C SER A 231 -12.22 8.48 -1.21
N LYS A 232 -11.96 7.16 -1.12
CA LYS A 232 -12.09 6.24 -2.25
C LYS A 232 -13.54 6.04 -2.65
N ILE A 233 -14.43 5.88 -1.68
CA ILE A 233 -15.88 5.75 -1.90
C ILE A 233 -16.44 7.01 -2.58
N ARG A 234 -16.06 8.21 -2.10
CA ARG A 234 -16.45 9.49 -2.73
C ARG A 234 -15.97 9.61 -4.17
N PHE A 235 -14.73 9.20 -4.44
CA PHE A 235 -14.16 9.21 -5.79
C PHE A 235 -14.94 8.30 -6.76
N LEU A 236 -15.40 7.14 -6.30
CA LEU A 236 -16.18 6.21 -7.13
C LEU A 236 -17.61 6.73 -7.38
N GLY A 237 -18.19 7.46 -6.42
CA GLY A 237 -19.47 8.13 -6.57
C GLY A 237 -20.61 7.15 -6.88
N ARG A 238 -21.36 7.42 -7.96
CA ARG A 238 -22.55 6.63 -8.35
C ARG A 238 -22.27 5.17 -8.74
N ARG A 239 -21.00 4.79 -8.94
CA ARG A 239 -20.60 3.43 -9.33
C ARG A 239 -20.86 2.40 -8.24
N ILE A 240 -20.94 2.85 -7.00
CA ILE A 240 -21.02 2.00 -5.82
C ILE A 240 -22.07 2.53 -4.84
N ARG A 241 -22.49 1.65 -3.93
CA ARG A 241 -23.38 1.95 -2.81
C ARG A 241 -22.80 1.35 -1.53
N VAL A 242 -22.84 2.10 -0.43
CA VAL A 242 -22.45 1.56 0.88
C VAL A 242 -23.66 0.84 1.48
N ARG A 243 -23.65 -0.50 1.47
CA ARG A 243 -24.69 -1.36 2.05
C ARG A 243 -24.54 -1.47 3.56
N GLU A 244 -23.34 -1.67 4.08
CA GLU A 244 -23.06 -1.76 5.53
C GLU A 244 -21.95 -0.78 5.93
N GLY A 245 -22.04 -0.22 7.15
CA GLY A 245 -21.08 0.75 7.68
C GLY A 245 -21.71 2.13 7.87
N ASP A 246 -22.40 2.33 9.01
CA ASP A 246 -23.22 3.51 9.28
C ASP A 246 -22.43 4.83 9.20
N TYR A 247 -21.19 4.83 9.68
CA TYR A 247 -20.30 5.97 9.58
C TYR A 247 -20.10 6.40 8.12
N LEU A 248 -19.72 5.46 7.24
CA LEU A 248 -19.46 5.74 5.84
C LEU A 248 -20.75 6.13 5.10
N ARG A 249 -21.87 5.46 5.41
CA ARG A 249 -23.18 5.78 4.83
C ARG A 249 -23.61 7.21 5.18
N GLY A 250 -23.53 7.58 6.45
CA GLY A 250 -23.88 8.92 6.93
C GLY A 250 -23.00 10.00 6.30
N ARG A 251 -21.69 9.78 6.25
CA ARG A 251 -20.75 10.74 5.66
C ARG A 251 -20.89 10.86 4.15
N MET A 252 -21.19 9.76 3.45
CA MET A 252 -21.53 9.82 2.01
C MET A 252 -22.79 10.63 1.77
N LEU A 253 -23.87 10.39 2.54
CA LEU A 253 -25.12 11.14 2.43
C LEU A 253 -24.90 12.64 2.65
N GLU A 254 -24.17 13.03 3.70
CA GLU A 254 -23.82 14.42 3.97
C GLU A 254 -23.05 15.06 2.80
N SER A 255 -22.06 14.33 2.26
CA SER A 255 -21.23 14.83 1.15
C SER A 255 -22.06 15.02 -0.12
N SER A 256 -22.93 14.05 -0.43
CA SER A 256 -23.84 14.12 -1.58
C SER A 256 -24.84 15.26 -1.44
N ARG A 257 -25.44 15.47 -0.25
CA ARG A 257 -26.36 16.59 0.01
C ARG A 257 -25.69 17.94 -0.16
N LYS A 258 -24.48 18.11 0.41
CA LYS A 258 -23.70 19.35 0.26
C LYS A 258 -23.32 19.62 -1.20
N ALA A 259 -22.94 18.59 -1.95
CA ALA A 259 -22.64 18.74 -3.38
C ALA A 259 -23.89 19.14 -4.17
N LEU A 260 -25.02 18.46 -3.95
CA LEU A 260 -26.29 18.78 -4.61
C LEU A 260 -26.75 20.21 -4.30
N GLY A 261 -26.65 20.66 -3.04
CA GLY A 261 -26.99 22.04 -2.67
C GLY A 261 -26.16 23.08 -3.43
N ARG A 262 -24.84 22.89 -3.50
CA ARG A 262 -23.94 23.82 -4.23
C ARG A 262 -24.23 23.87 -5.72
N TYR A 263 -24.48 22.72 -6.35
CA TYR A 263 -24.78 22.69 -7.79
C TYR A 263 -26.19 23.18 -8.10
N ALA A 264 -27.15 22.99 -7.20
CA ALA A 264 -28.48 23.57 -7.33
C ALA A 264 -28.42 25.11 -7.22
N GLU A 265 -27.66 25.64 -6.27
CA GLU A 265 -27.43 27.09 -6.13
C GLU A 265 -26.69 27.69 -7.34
N ALA A 266 -25.67 27.00 -7.86
CA ALA A 266 -24.96 27.43 -9.07
C ALA A 266 -25.84 27.42 -10.33
N ALA A 267 -26.70 26.41 -10.48
CA ALA A 267 -27.62 26.33 -11.63
C ALA A 267 -28.70 27.42 -11.59
N VAL A 268 -29.09 27.90 -10.40
CA VAL A 268 -30.02 29.04 -10.24
C VAL A 268 -29.32 30.36 -10.60
N LEU A 269 -28.07 30.54 -10.19
CA LEU A 269 -27.28 31.74 -10.52
C LEU A 269 -26.96 31.85 -12.03
N ASP A 270 -26.70 30.73 -12.70
CA ASP A 270 -26.50 30.72 -14.16
C ASP A 270 -27.81 31.06 -14.90
N ALA A 271 -28.95 30.55 -14.44
CA ALA A 271 -30.27 30.86 -15.01
C ALA A 271 -30.68 32.34 -14.85
N ASP A 272 -30.35 32.97 -13.72
CA ASP A 272 -30.61 34.39 -13.48
C ASP A 272 -29.64 35.31 -14.27
N SER A 273 -28.47 34.81 -14.67
CA SER A 273 -27.50 35.56 -15.47
C SER A 273 -27.81 35.58 -16.98
N GLU A 274 -28.48 34.54 -17.50
CA GLU A 274 -28.96 34.51 -18.89
C GLU A 274 -30.27 35.29 -19.10
N GLY A 275 -31.01 35.61 -18.03
CA GLY A 275 -32.26 36.39 -18.10
C GLY A 275 -32.10 37.92 -18.15
N LEU A 276 -30.88 38.45 -18.04
CA LEU A 276 -30.59 39.90 -18.04
C LEU A 276 -29.96 40.41 -19.35
N ALA A 277 -29.88 39.55 -20.37
CA ALA A 277 -29.35 39.90 -21.69
C ALA A 277 -30.42 39.72 -22.80
N THR A 278 -31.50 40.50 -22.72
CA THR A 278 -32.37 40.82 -23.85
C THR A 278 -32.80 42.28 -23.81
#